data_AF-A0A3E0WP82-F1
#
_entry.id   AF-A0A3E0WP82-F1
#
_cell.length_a   1.000
_cell.length_b   1.000
_cell.length_c   1.000
_cell.angle_alpha   90.00
_cell.angle_beta   90.00
_cell.angle_gamma   90.00
#
_symmetry.space_group_name_H-M   'P 1'
#
loop_
_entity.id
_entity.type
_entity.pdbx_description
1 polymer ?
#
loop_
_entity_poly.entity_id
_entity_poly.type
_entity_poly.pdbx_seq_one_letter_code
_entity_poly.pdbx_strand_id
1 'polypeptide(L)'
;MLKTRKDFNTEQEYKAYTKTSDFLLNYSWKGKTKEQIIHEMALPKYEQKYLDESMKELEKKDMYRGMELDRLILRKLDEDTDDGWNEEGVVFIERER
;
A
#
# COMPACT_ATOMS: atom_id res chain seq x y z
N MET A 1 -14.96 -11.55 -11.77
CA MET A 1 -15.70 -10.43 -11.13
C MET A 1 -15.04 -10.21 -9.78
N LEU A 2 -14.64 -8.98 -9.46
CA LEU A 2 -13.99 -8.68 -8.18
C LEU A 2 -15.00 -8.87 -7.04
N LYS A 3 -14.55 -9.48 -5.95
CA LYS A 3 -15.34 -9.55 -4.72
C LYS A 3 -15.34 -8.18 -4.04
N THR A 4 -16.39 -7.90 -3.31
CA THR A 4 -16.62 -6.65 -2.57
C THR A 4 -16.67 -6.93 -1.07
N ARG A 5 -16.72 -5.88 -0.24
CA ARG A 5 -16.83 -6.04 1.22
C ARG A 5 -17.96 -6.99 1.65
N LYS A 6 -19.07 -7.06 0.91
CA LYS A 6 -20.25 -7.88 1.25
C LYS A 6 -20.01 -9.38 1.09
N ASP A 7 -18.96 -9.78 0.37
CA ASP A 7 -18.64 -11.19 0.07
C ASP A 7 -17.80 -11.87 1.17
N PHE A 8 -17.56 -11.18 2.29
CA PHE A 8 -16.68 -11.65 3.38
C PHE A 8 -17.36 -11.51 4.74
N ASN A 9 -17.18 -12.50 5.60
CA ASN A 9 -17.79 -12.53 6.93
C ASN A 9 -17.13 -11.53 7.88
N THR A 10 -15.81 -11.33 7.73
CA THR A 10 -15.04 -10.42 8.59
C THR A 10 -14.34 -9.32 7.80
N GLU A 11 -14.02 -8.23 8.48
CA GLU A 11 -13.22 -7.15 7.90
C GLU A 11 -11.78 -7.61 7.61
N GLN A 12 -11.25 -8.52 8.42
CA GLN A 12 -9.90 -9.06 8.25
C GLN A 12 -9.78 -9.92 6.99
N GLU A 13 -10.76 -10.77 6.70
CA GLU A 13 -10.81 -11.55 5.46
C GLU A 13 -10.86 -10.63 4.23
N TYR A 14 -11.67 -9.57 4.29
CA TYR A 14 -11.75 -8.59 3.22
C TYR A 14 -10.42 -7.85 3.02
N LYS A 15 -9.77 -7.39 4.09
CA LYS A 15 -8.44 -6.77 4.04
C LYS A 15 -7.39 -7.71 3.45
N ALA A 16 -7.41 -8.99 3.83
CA ALA A 16 -6.51 -9.98 3.27
C ALA A 16 -6.75 -10.16 1.76
N TYR A 17 -8.02 -10.20 1.33
CA TYR A 17 -8.38 -10.29 -0.08
C TYR A 17 -7.90 -9.08 -0.90
N THR A 18 -8.05 -7.85 -0.39
CA THR A 18 -7.65 -6.64 -1.13
C THR A 18 -6.13 -6.53 -1.33
N LYS A 19 -5.33 -7.32 -0.59
CA LYS A 19 -3.87 -7.43 -0.77
C LYS A 19 -3.44 -8.61 -1.66
N THR A 20 -4.38 -9.41 -2.18
CA THR A 20 -4.05 -10.51 -3.10
C THR A 20 -3.70 -10.00 -4.49
N SER A 21 -2.88 -10.76 -5.21
CA SER A 21 -2.57 -10.46 -6.62
C SER A 21 -3.82 -10.44 -7.50
N ASP A 22 -4.78 -11.34 -7.26
CA ASP A 22 -6.05 -11.39 -7.99
C ASP A 22 -6.82 -10.08 -7.87
N PHE A 23 -6.93 -9.52 -6.67
CA PHE A 23 -7.55 -8.21 -6.50
C PHE A 23 -6.69 -7.10 -7.12
N LEU A 24 -5.42 -6.99 -6.76
CA LEU A 24 -4.57 -5.85 -7.14
C LEU A 24 -4.33 -5.73 -8.65
N LEU A 25 -4.27 -6.84 -9.37
CA LEU A 25 -4.11 -6.86 -10.83
C LEU A 25 -5.38 -6.49 -11.59
N ASN A 26 -6.55 -6.82 -11.03
CA ASN A 26 -7.84 -6.63 -11.69
C ASN A 26 -8.58 -5.37 -11.22
N TYR A 27 -8.26 -4.85 -10.03
CA TYR A 27 -8.81 -3.61 -9.50
C TYR A 27 -8.27 -2.41 -10.26
N SER A 28 -9.16 -1.52 -10.69
CA SER A 28 -8.79 -0.19 -11.19
C SER A 28 -9.42 0.92 -10.36
N TRP A 29 -8.65 1.97 -10.11
CA TRP A 29 -9.10 3.18 -9.42
C TRP A 29 -9.42 4.34 -10.37
N LYS A 30 -9.37 4.13 -11.69
CA LYS A 30 -9.66 5.18 -12.67
C LYS A 30 -11.07 5.75 -12.46
N GLY A 31 -11.15 7.07 -12.26
CA GLY A 31 -12.41 7.79 -12.05
C GLY A 31 -13.06 7.59 -10.67
N LYS A 32 -12.36 6.95 -9.72
CA LYS A 32 -12.85 6.76 -8.35
C LYS A 32 -12.41 7.88 -7.43
N THR A 33 -13.23 8.19 -6.43
CA THR A 33 -12.86 9.12 -5.37
C THR A 33 -11.92 8.46 -4.36
N LYS A 34 -11.23 9.29 -3.58
CA LYS A 34 -10.38 8.84 -2.48
C LYS A 34 -11.13 7.91 -1.52
N GLU A 35 -12.34 8.29 -1.12
CA GLU A 35 -13.17 7.55 -0.16
C GLU A 35 -13.58 6.18 -0.71
N GLN A 36 -13.90 6.11 -2.00
CA GLN A 36 -14.19 4.85 -2.67
C GLN A 36 -12.96 3.94 -2.64
N ILE A 37 -11.78 4.47 -2.97
CA ILE A 37 -10.53 3.69 -2.98
C ILE A 37 -10.19 3.19 -1.57
N ILE A 38 -10.34 4.04 -0.54
CA ILE A 38 -10.11 3.66 0.86
C ILE A 38 -10.99 2.49 1.27
N HIS A 39 -12.27 2.54 0.92
CA HIS A 39 -13.22 1.49 1.24
C HIS A 39 -12.99 0.22 0.41
N GLU A 40 -12.74 0.35 -0.89
CA GLU A 40 -12.61 -0.77 -1.83
C GLU A 40 -11.28 -1.52 -1.69
N MET A 41 -10.18 -0.82 -1.39
CA MET A 41 -8.88 -1.44 -1.13
C MET A 41 -8.66 -1.73 0.37
N ALA A 42 -9.61 -1.35 1.23
CA ALA A 42 -9.55 -1.51 2.68
C ALA A 42 -8.28 -0.87 3.31
N LEU A 43 -7.89 0.31 2.82
CA LEU A 43 -6.64 0.97 3.20
C LEU A 43 -6.63 1.35 4.70
N PRO A 44 -5.66 0.87 5.49
CA PRO A 44 -5.44 1.32 6.86
C PRO A 44 -5.10 2.81 6.94
N LYS A 45 -5.37 3.44 8.10
CA LYS A 45 -5.15 4.88 8.30
C LYS A 45 -3.72 5.34 7.97
N TYR A 46 -2.71 4.52 8.24
CA TYR A 46 -1.31 4.86 7.95
C TYR A 46 -1.01 4.89 6.44
N GLU A 47 -1.65 4.02 5.64
CA GLU A 47 -1.55 4.04 4.17
C GLU A 47 -2.28 5.25 3.57
N GLN A 48 -3.40 5.67 4.17
CA GLN A 48 -4.23 6.77 3.65
C GLN A 48 -3.50 8.12 3.56
N LYS A 49 -2.45 8.33 4.38
CA LYS A 49 -1.59 9.52 4.35
C LYS A 49 -0.96 9.74 2.97
N TYR A 50 -0.62 8.67 2.25
CA TYR A 50 0.10 8.71 0.98
C TYR A 50 -0.80 8.54 -0.25
N LEU A 51 -2.10 8.33 -0.04
CA LEU A 51 -3.03 8.00 -1.12
C LEU A 51 -3.15 9.12 -2.16
N ASP A 52 -3.38 10.36 -1.73
CA ASP A 52 -3.60 11.49 -2.65
C ASP A 52 -2.36 11.78 -3.50
N GLU A 53 -1.17 11.70 -2.89
CA GLU A 53 0.09 11.89 -3.59
C GLU A 53 0.34 10.77 -4.59
N SER A 54 0.13 9.51 -4.17
CA SER A 54 0.30 8.33 -5.02
C SER A 54 -0.64 8.35 -6.22
N MET A 55 -1.91 8.75 -6.02
CA MET A 55 -2.88 8.91 -7.11
C MET A 55 -2.40 9.96 -8.13
N LYS A 56 -1.96 11.15 -7.65
CA LYS A 56 -1.47 12.22 -8.53
C LYS A 56 -0.23 11.80 -9.33
N GLU A 57 0.68 11.04 -8.73
CA GLU A 57 1.87 10.55 -9.42
C GLU A 57 1.55 9.52 -10.50
N LEU A 58 0.65 8.59 -10.20
CA LEU A 58 0.29 7.51 -11.11
C LEU A 58 -0.63 7.98 -12.25
N GLU A 59 -1.50 8.96 -11.98
CA GLU A 59 -2.34 9.58 -12.99
C GLU A 59 -1.51 10.24 -14.10
N LYS A 60 -0.37 10.89 -13.75
CA LYS A 60 0.58 11.43 -14.73
C LYS A 60 1.22 10.37 -15.64
N LYS A 61 1.16 9.10 -15.24
CA LYS A 61 1.74 7.95 -15.96
C LYS A 61 0.67 7.07 -16.62
N ASP A 62 -0.60 7.50 -16.59
CA ASP A 62 -1.75 6.69 -17.03
C ASP A 62 -1.84 5.30 -16.36
N MET A 63 -1.33 5.18 -15.12
CA MET A 63 -1.32 3.93 -14.35
C MET A 63 -2.48 3.94 -13.36
N TYR A 64 -3.42 3.00 -13.51
CA TYR A 64 -4.66 3.00 -12.72
C TYR A 64 -4.98 1.66 -12.04
N ARG A 65 -4.06 0.69 -11.97
CA ARG A 65 -4.33 -0.58 -11.30
C ARG A 65 -4.07 -0.46 -9.80
N GLY A 66 -4.74 -1.31 -9.03
CA GLY A 66 -4.54 -1.42 -7.59
C GLY A 66 -3.09 -1.74 -7.24
N MET A 67 -2.44 -2.56 -8.05
CA MET A 67 -1.04 -2.96 -7.86
C MET A 67 -0.06 -1.77 -7.86
N GLU A 68 -0.16 -0.86 -8.83
CA GLU A 68 0.75 0.29 -8.86
C GLU A 68 0.51 1.23 -7.68
N LEU A 69 -0.76 1.40 -7.28
CA LEU A 69 -1.14 2.24 -6.17
C LEU A 69 -0.67 1.67 -4.82
N ASP A 70 -0.93 0.39 -4.56
CA ASP A 70 -0.49 -0.30 -3.34
C ASP A 70 1.03 -0.25 -3.20
N ARG A 71 1.77 -0.58 -4.27
CA ARG A 71 3.23 -0.53 -4.28
C ARG A 71 3.79 0.86 -4.00
N LEU A 72 3.19 1.90 -4.58
CA LEU A 72 3.67 3.27 -4.39
C LEU A 72 3.42 3.76 -2.96
N ILE A 73 2.26 3.44 -2.39
CA ILE A 73 1.93 3.74 -0.99
C ILE A 73 2.93 3.04 -0.05
N LEU A 74 3.20 1.75 -0.24
CA LEU A 74 4.15 1.00 0.57
C LEU A 74 5.57 1.56 0.44
N ARG A 75 6.01 1.90 -0.77
CA ARG A 75 7.32 2.53 -0.97
C ARG A 75 7.45 3.85 -0.21
N LYS A 76 6.42 4.70 -0.25
CA LYS A 76 6.43 5.97 0.48
C LYS A 76 6.40 5.77 1.99
N LEU A 77 5.70 4.75 2.47
CA LEU A 77 5.74 4.35 3.88
C LEU A 77 7.17 3.96 4.29
N ASP A 78 7.84 3.11 3.52
CA ASP A 78 9.22 2.70 3.79
C ASP A 78 10.19 3.90 3.75
N GLU A 79 10.05 4.81 2.77
CA GLU A 79 10.87 6.02 2.65
C GLU A 79 10.66 7.03 3.79
N ASP A 80 9.44 7.15 4.32
CA ASP A 80 9.13 7.98 5.50
C ASP A 80 9.60 7.32 6.81
N THR A 81 9.83 6.01 6.78
CA THR A 81 10.40 5.26 7.90
C THR A 81 11.92 5.40 7.84
N ASP A 82 12.42 6.62 8.06
CA ASP A 82 13.82 6.87 8.36
C ASP A 82 14.16 6.09 9.64
N ASP A 83 14.84 4.95 9.48
CA ASP A 83 15.14 3.99 10.54
C ASP A 83 16.23 4.50 11.49
N GLY A 84 16.59 5.78 11.40
CA GLY A 84 17.63 6.41 12.21
C GLY A 84 18.97 5.72 12.03
N TRP A 85 19.18 5.03 10.90
CA TRP A 85 20.43 4.36 10.61
C TRP A 85 21.55 5.41 10.55
N ASN A 86 22.43 5.36 11.54
CA ASN A 86 23.65 6.14 11.57
C ASN A 86 24.84 5.18 11.49
N GLU A 87 25.78 5.48 10.58
CA GLU A 87 27.02 4.72 10.44
C GLU A 87 27.83 4.70 11.75
N GLU A 88 27.66 5.74 12.59
CA GLU A 88 28.29 5.88 13.91
C GLU A 88 27.75 4.92 14.99
N GLY A 89 26.62 4.25 14.78
CA GLY A 89 26.02 3.29 15.72
C GLY A 89 26.51 1.85 15.57
N VAL A 90 27.39 1.56 14.61
CA VAL A 90 27.86 0.21 14.29
C VAL A 90 28.93 -0.24 15.30
N VAL A 91 28.56 -1.12 16.24
CA VAL A 91 29.51 -1.80 17.13
C VAL A 91 30.02 -3.08 16.46
N PHE A 92 31.28 -3.08 16.04
CA PHE A 92 31.97 -4.30 15.58
C PHE A 92 32.32 -5.17 16.79
N ILE A 93 31.74 -6.37 16.89
CA ILE A 93 32.14 -7.37 17.89
C ILE A 93 33.19 -8.27 17.24
N GLU A 94 34.46 -8.08 17.58
CA GLU A 94 35.50 -9.07 17.28
C GLU A 94 35.25 -10.31 18.15
N ARG A 95 35.05 -11.46 17.51
CA ARG A 95 35.09 -12.75 18.22
C ARG A 95 36.54 -13.17 18.33
N GLU A 96 37.07 -13.18 19.56
CA GLU A 96 38.35 -13.82 19.85
C GLU A 96 38.28 -15.30 19.41
N ARG A 97 39.29 -15.74 18.64
CA ARG A 97 39.47 -17.10 18.16
C ARG A 97 40.31 -17.91 19.11
#